data_AF-A0A3D3GLB9-F1
#
_entry.id   AF-A0A3D3GLB9-F1
#
_cell.length_a   1.000
_cell.length_b   1.000
_cell.length_c   1.000
_cell.angle_alpha   90.00
_cell.angle_beta   90.00
_cell.angle_gamma   90.00
#
_symmetry.space_group_name_H-M   'P 1'
#
loop_
_entity.id
_entity.type
_entity.pdbx_description
1 polymer ?
#
loop_
_entity_poly.entity_id
_entity_poly.type
_entity_poly.pdbx_seq_one_letter_code
_entity_poly.pdbx_strand_id
1 'polypeptide(L)'
;MRRLKIFLLAAVFLGTAGLCAAQDTSSSFSKAKSFEKANEVFQVSCMPCHSAQTPVPWYGRLPVMSSAMKKEYRSAIKGLNLDDDVYLPGKKFDPETLDKIESVIQKGSMPPLDFRMRHWKARLSKKEKQAILDWISDERIKLTALAAEAELLQRAVPEPVFQELSSLSPALKAALEPTDEPAGASVVLPEKEETPAVVEEPNPFRTKKF
;
A
#
# COMPACT_ATOMS: atom_id res chain seq x y z
N MET A 1 15.27 -15.03 53.72
CA MET A 1 14.31 -15.70 52.82
C MET A 1 13.37 -14.76 52.05
N ARG A 2 12.89 -13.64 52.61
CA ARG A 2 12.00 -12.70 51.89
C ARG A 2 12.67 -11.97 50.70
N ARG A 3 13.94 -11.58 50.83
CA ARG A 3 14.67 -10.87 49.76
C ARG A 3 14.89 -11.73 48.50
N LEU A 4 15.12 -13.03 48.65
CA LEU A 4 15.29 -13.95 47.50
C LEU A 4 13.98 -14.16 46.72
N LYS A 5 12.83 -14.19 47.41
CA LYS A 5 11.52 -14.25 46.75
C LYS A 5 11.21 -12.98 45.96
N ILE A 6 11.61 -11.81 46.47
CA ILE A 6 11.41 -10.52 45.79
C ILE A 6 12.28 -10.45 44.52
N PHE A 7 13.53 -10.92 44.58
CA PHE A 7 14.40 -10.97 43.41
C PHE A 7 13.89 -11.94 42.33
N LEU A 8 13.37 -13.11 42.71
CA LEU A 8 12.78 -14.06 41.75
C LEU A 8 11.52 -13.50 41.09
N LEU A 9 10.65 -12.81 41.84
CA LEU A 9 9.45 -12.20 41.27
C LEU A 9 9.79 -11.04 40.32
N ALA A 10 10.81 -10.23 40.64
CA ALA A 10 11.28 -9.15 39.77
C ALA A 10 11.90 -9.67 38.47
N ALA A 11 12.68 -10.77 38.52
CA ALA A 11 13.26 -11.38 37.33
C ALA A 11 12.20 -11.98 36.39
N VAL A 12 11.13 -12.56 36.94
CA VAL A 12 9.99 -13.05 36.16
C VAL A 12 9.24 -11.90 35.51
N PHE A 13 9.00 -10.79 36.24
CA PHE A 13 8.33 -9.61 35.69
C PHE A 13 9.14 -8.87 34.61
N LEU A 14 10.47 -8.79 34.74
CA LEU A 14 11.32 -8.22 33.70
C LEU A 14 11.46 -9.16 32.49
N GLY A 15 11.47 -10.48 32.72
CA GLY A 15 11.53 -11.49 31.66
C GLY A 15 10.29 -11.48 30.74
N THR A 16 9.09 -11.25 31.30
CA THR A 16 7.85 -11.22 30.51
C THR A 16 7.72 -9.94 29.68
N ALA A 17 8.12 -8.78 30.21
CA ALA A 17 8.10 -7.52 29.46
C ALA A 17 9.07 -7.52 28.26
N GLY A 18 10.24 -8.16 28.40
CA GLY A 18 11.23 -8.28 27.32
C GLY A 18 10.77 -9.13 26.12
N LEU A 19 9.93 -10.15 26.36
CA LEU A 19 9.41 -11.02 25.29
C LEU A 19 8.36 -10.32 24.41
N CYS A 20 7.46 -9.52 25.00
CA CYS A 20 6.47 -8.78 24.22
C CYS A 20 7.11 -7.74 23.29
N ALA A 21 8.09 -6.97 23.79
CA ALA A 21 8.78 -5.95 22.97
C ALA A 21 9.60 -6.56 21.80
N ALA A 22 10.08 -7.79 21.94
CA ALA A 22 10.82 -8.50 20.88
C ALA A 22 9.89 -9.02 19.76
N GLN A 23 8.63 -9.33 20.05
CA GLN A 23 7.67 -9.81 19.04
C GLN A 23 7.14 -8.68 18.14
N ASP A 24 6.88 -7.50 18.69
CA ASP A 24 6.38 -6.37 17.89
C ASP A 24 7.41 -5.89 16.86
N THR A 25 8.68 -5.81 17.28
CA THR A 25 9.78 -5.38 16.41
C THR A 25 10.10 -6.39 15.31
N SER A 26 10.14 -7.70 15.64
CA SER A 26 10.39 -8.75 14.66
C SER A 26 9.26 -8.92 13.63
N SER A 27 8.00 -8.78 14.05
CA SER A 27 6.86 -8.85 13.12
C SER A 27 6.79 -7.62 12.20
N SER A 28 7.07 -6.43 12.71
CA SER A 28 7.06 -5.19 11.92
C SER A 28 8.17 -5.20 10.87
N PHE A 29 9.37 -5.66 11.25
CA PHE A 29 10.49 -5.84 10.32
C PHE A 29 10.19 -6.86 9.22
N SER A 30 9.54 -7.99 9.55
CA SER A 30 9.13 -8.99 8.57
C SER A 30 8.12 -8.43 7.56
N LYS A 31 7.16 -7.62 8.01
CA LYS A 31 6.14 -6.98 7.17
C LYS A 31 6.72 -5.90 6.24
N ALA A 32 7.68 -5.12 6.72
CA ALA A 32 8.38 -4.15 5.88
C ALA A 32 9.14 -4.87 4.76
N LYS A 33 9.76 -6.01 5.09
CA LYS A 33 10.50 -6.86 4.14
C LYS A 33 9.60 -7.57 3.12
N SER A 34 8.36 -7.94 3.48
CA SER A 34 7.43 -8.55 2.52
C SER A 34 6.96 -7.55 1.49
N PHE A 35 6.64 -6.31 1.91
CA PHE A 35 6.31 -5.24 0.97
C PHE A 35 7.48 -4.87 0.07
N GLU A 36 8.70 -4.78 0.59
CA GLU A 36 9.90 -4.48 -0.21
C GLU A 36 10.05 -5.45 -1.39
N LYS A 37 9.92 -6.75 -1.14
CA LYS A 37 9.97 -7.78 -2.19
C LYS A 37 8.82 -7.67 -3.18
N ALA A 38 7.60 -7.43 -2.71
CA ALA A 38 6.44 -7.26 -3.58
C ALA A 38 6.58 -5.99 -4.45
N ASN A 39 7.15 -4.91 -3.88
CA ASN A 39 7.38 -3.64 -4.53
C ASN A 39 8.33 -3.75 -5.73
N GLU A 40 9.42 -4.51 -5.60
CA GLU A 40 10.32 -4.80 -6.73
C GLU A 40 9.55 -5.41 -7.92
N VAL A 41 8.64 -6.34 -7.62
CA VAL A 41 7.80 -6.99 -8.64
C VAL A 41 6.79 -6.01 -9.23
N PHE A 42 6.16 -5.18 -8.41
CA PHE A 42 5.21 -4.17 -8.87
C PHE A 42 5.86 -3.17 -9.83
N GLN A 43 7.07 -2.69 -9.52
CA GLN A 43 7.79 -1.75 -10.37
C GLN A 43 8.12 -2.32 -11.76
N VAL A 44 8.49 -3.61 -11.85
CA VAL A 44 8.89 -4.23 -13.12
C VAL A 44 7.69 -4.75 -13.91
N SER A 45 6.73 -5.38 -13.23
CA SER A 45 5.69 -6.18 -13.89
C SER A 45 4.32 -5.52 -13.96
N CYS A 46 4.05 -4.52 -13.11
CA CYS A 46 2.71 -3.93 -12.97
C CYS A 46 2.69 -2.43 -13.33
N MET A 47 3.63 -1.65 -12.79
CA MET A 47 3.74 -0.20 -13.01
C MET A 47 3.73 0.20 -14.49
N PRO A 48 4.40 -0.51 -15.42
CA PRO A 48 4.44 -0.10 -16.81
C PRO A 48 3.08 0.08 -17.49
N CYS A 49 2.02 -0.54 -16.96
CA CYS A 49 0.64 -0.41 -17.44
C CYS A 49 -0.33 0.14 -16.40
N HIS A 50 0.00 0.06 -15.11
CA HIS A 50 -0.88 0.45 -14.01
C HIS A 50 -0.45 1.75 -13.30
N SER A 51 0.55 2.47 -13.82
CA SER A 51 0.87 3.83 -13.38
C SER A 51 0.69 4.81 -14.54
N ALA A 52 -0.07 5.88 -14.30
CA ALA A 52 -0.28 6.99 -15.22
C ALA A 52 1.01 7.77 -15.49
N GLN A 53 2.03 7.59 -14.64
CA GLN A 53 3.32 8.28 -14.72
C GLN A 53 4.36 7.52 -15.55
N THR A 54 4.11 6.26 -15.92
CA THR A 54 5.11 5.47 -16.67
C THR A 54 5.37 6.10 -18.04
N PRO A 55 6.64 6.37 -18.42
CA PRO A 55 6.97 6.85 -19.75
C PRO A 55 6.65 5.78 -20.81
N VAL A 56 6.04 6.22 -21.90
CA VAL A 56 5.74 5.32 -23.02
C VAL A 56 6.97 5.13 -23.88
N PRO A 57 7.17 3.94 -24.47
CA PRO A 57 8.20 3.75 -25.46
C PRO A 57 7.89 4.55 -26.73
N TRP A 58 8.93 4.96 -27.47
CA TRP A 58 8.83 5.80 -28.66
C TRP A 58 7.83 5.25 -29.71
N TYR A 59 7.75 3.93 -29.88
CA TYR A 59 6.85 3.28 -30.83
C TYR A 59 5.37 3.38 -30.45
N GLY A 60 5.04 3.64 -29.19
CA GLY A 60 3.67 3.89 -28.73
C GLY A 60 3.07 5.17 -29.32
N ARG A 61 3.90 6.04 -29.91
CA ARG A 61 3.50 7.27 -30.60
C ARG A 61 3.16 7.06 -32.08
N LEU A 62 3.49 5.91 -32.66
CA LEU A 62 3.19 5.64 -34.06
C LEU A 62 1.68 5.51 -34.28
N PRO A 63 1.09 6.16 -35.32
CA PRO A 63 -0.37 6.21 -35.51
C PRO A 63 -1.05 4.84 -35.53
N VAL A 64 -0.39 3.85 -36.15
CA VAL A 64 -0.86 2.48 -36.33
C VAL A 64 -1.03 1.74 -35.00
N MET A 65 -0.09 1.90 -34.07
CA MET A 65 -0.09 1.18 -32.79
C MET A 65 -0.76 1.98 -31.67
N SER A 66 -0.85 3.30 -31.82
CA SER A 66 -1.26 4.21 -30.75
C SER A 66 -2.71 4.01 -30.29
N SER A 67 -3.66 3.70 -31.17
CA SER A 67 -5.09 3.63 -30.81
C SER A 67 -5.44 2.40 -29.97
N ALA A 68 -4.95 1.23 -30.38
CA ALA A 68 -5.15 -0.01 -29.63
C ALA A 68 -4.41 0.02 -28.29
N MET A 69 -3.14 0.46 -28.29
CA MET A 69 -2.36 0.59 -27.04
C MET A 69 -3.00 1.60 -26.08
N LYS A 70 -3.51 2.75 -26.55
CA LYS A 70 -4.26 3.71 -25.71
C LYS A 70 -5.44 3.06 -25.02
N LYS A 71 -6.21 2.26 -25.75
CA LYS A 71 -7.41 1.61 -25.21
C LYS A 71 -7.03 0.62 -24.11
N GLU A 72 -6.07 -0.26 -24.38
CA GLU A 72 -5.58 -1.24 -23.40
C GLU A 72 -4.97 -0.56 -22.17
N TYR A 73 -4.14 0.45 -22.37
CA TYR A 73 -3.53 1.21 -21.27
C TYR A 73 -4.58 1.89 -20.39
N ARG A 74 -5.56 2.58 -21.00
CA ARG A 74 -6.67 3.19 -20.25
C ARG A 74 -7.51 2.14 -19.53
N SER A 75 -7.69 0.96 -20.12
CA SER A 75 -8.42 -0.13 -19.47
C SER A 75 -7.65 -0.69 -18.28
N ALA A 76 -6.32 -0.83 -18.39
CA ALA A 76 -5.46 -1.29 -17.30
C ALA A 76 -5.50 -0.33 -16.10
N ILE A 77 -5.30 0.97 -16.33
CA ILE A 77 -5.36 2.01 -15.29
C ILE A 77 -6.74 2.08 -14.62
N LYS A 78 -7.83 1.90 -15.39
CA LYS A 78 -9.19 1.84 -14.83
C LYS A 78 -9.42 0.64 -13.93
N GLY A 79 -8.74 -0.48 -14.19
CA GLY A 79 -8.88 -1.70 -13.38
C GLY A 79 -8.09 -1.64 -12.08
N LEU A 80 -6.96 -0.93 -12.09
CA LEU A 80 -6.09 -0.70 -10.93
C LEU A 80 -5.14 0.46 -11.26
N ASN A 81 -5.07 1.48 -10.41
CA ASN A 81 -4.11 2.57 -10.55
C ASN A 81 -3.11 2.57 -9.39
N LEU A 82 -1.91 2.04 -9.62
CA LEU A 82 -0.90 1.91 -8.57
C LEU A 82 -0.44 3.27 -8.01
N ASP A 83 -0.49 4.35 -8.80
CA ASP A 83 -0.15 5.69 -8.31
C ASP A 83 -1.08 6.14 -7.18
N ASP A 84 -2.37 5.81 -7.28
CA ASP A 84 -3.41 6.25 -6.34
C ASP A 84 -3.79 5.15 -5.33
N ASP A 85 -3.60 3.87 -5.67
CA ASP A 85 -4.09 2.74 -4.88
C ASP A 85 -3.02 2.11 -3.99
N VAL A 86 -1.73 2.30 -4.32
CA VAL A 86 -0.62 1.54 -3.72
C VAL A 86 0.46 2.46 -3.15
N TYR A 87 0.79 3.55 -3.85
CA TYR A 87 1.89 4.43 -3.47
C TYR A 87 1.45 5.74 -2.80
N LEU A 88 0.17 5.88 -2.41
CA LEU A 88 -0.26 7.04 -1.64
C LEU A 88 0.17 6.93 -0.16
N PRO A 89 0.94 7.91 0.36
CA PRO A 89 1.39 7.89 1.75
C PRO A 89 0.19 7.91 2.70
N GLY A 90 0.16 6.96 3.64
CA GLY A 90 -0.90 6.86 4.65
C GLY A 90 -2.20 6.18 4.20
N LYS A 91 -2.32 5.76 2.94
CA LYS A 91 -3.49 5.02 2.45
C LYS A 91 -3.35 3.53 2.77
N LYS A 92 -4.37 2.96 3.39
CA LYS A 92 -4.49 1.50 3.56
C LYS A 92 -4.92 0.89 2.23
N PHE A 93 -4.42 -0.31 1.91
CA PHE A 93 -4.95 -1.04 0.77
C PHE A 93 -6.39 -1.43 1.04
N ASP A 94 -7.26 -1.09 0.10
CA ASP A 94 -8.65 -1.51 0.15
C ASP A 94 -8.73 -3.06 0.00
N PRO A 95 -9.52 -3.77 0.84
CA PRO A 95 -9.66 -5.22 0.75
C PRO A 95 -10.04 -5.72 -0.64
N GLU A 96 -10.91 -5.00 -1.37
CA GLU A 96 -11.32 -5.38 -2.72
C GLU A 96 -10.14 -5.30 -3.70
N THR A 97 -9.27 -4.31 -3.52
CA THR A 97 -8.04 -4.17 -4.32
C THR A 97 -7.08 -5.33 -4.09
N LEU A 98 -6.89 -5.74 -2.83
CA LEU A 98 -6.08 -6.93 -2.50
C LEU A 98 -6.66 -8.21 -3.12
N ASP A 99 -7.99 -8.40 -3.04
CA ASP A 99 -8.69 -9.54 -3.65
C ASP A 99 -8.52 -9.58 -5.18
N LYS A 100 -8.63 -8.42 -5.84
CA LYS A 100 -8.41 -8.29 -7.29
C LYS A 100 -7.00 -8.70 -7.69
N ILE A 101 -5.98 -8.17 -6.99
CA ILE A 101 -4.58 -8.48 -7.26
C ILE A 101 -4.33 -9.97 -7.04
N GLU A 102 -4.77 -10.53 -5.92
CA GLU A 102 -4.62 -11.96 -5.64
C GLU A 102 -5.25 -12.83 -6.74
N SER A 103 -6.49 -12.50 -7.13
CA SER A 103 -7.24 -13.24 -8.15
C SER A 103 -6.52 -13.30 -9.49
N VAL A 104 -5.96 -12.17 -9.96
CA VAL A 104 -5.25 -12.14 -11.26
C VAL A 104 -3.89 -12.83 -11.21
N ILE A 105 -3.22 -12.82 -10.06
CA ILE A 105 -1.94 -13.51 -9.84
C ILE A 105 -2.14 -15.03 -9.79
N GLN A 106 -3.14 -15.49 -9.03
CA GLN A 106 -3.51 -16.90 -8.92
C GLN A 106 -3.98 -17.47 -10.26
N LYS A 107 -4.84 -16.76 -10.99
CA LYS A 107 -5.30 -17.14 -12.33
C LYS A 107 -4.21 -17.04 -13.39
N GLY A 108 -3.13 -16.32 -13.11
CA GLY A 108 -2.07 -16.05 -14.08
C GLY A 108 -2.54 -15.23 -15.29
N SER A 109 -3.64 -14.49 -15.14
CA SER A 109 -4.18 -13.60 -16.18
C SER A 109 -3.33 -12.34 -16.34
N MET A 110 -2.59 -11.95 -15.29
CA MET A 110 -1.65 -10.83 -15.33
C MET A 110 -0.18 -11.28 -15.20
N PRO A 111 0.74 -10.68 -15.98
CA PRO A 111 0.45 -9.81 -17.11
C PRO A 111 -0.16 -10.57 -18.30
N PRO A 112 -0.96 -9.92 -19.16
CA PRO A 112 -1.58 -10.57 -20.31
C PRO A 112 -0.53 -11.18 -21.25
N LEU A 113 -0.88 -12.24 -21.97
CA LEU A 113 0.07 -12.96 -22.82
C LEU A 113 0.72 -12.03 -23.85
N ASP A 114 -0.07 -11.19 -24.52
CA ASP A 114 0.41 -10.24 -25.53
C ASP A 114 1.42 -9.25 -24.97
N PHE A 115 1.22 -8.83 -23.72
CA PHE A 115 2.17 -7.96 -23.05
C PHE A 115 3.49 -8.68 -22.81
N ARG A 116 3.44 -9.91 -22.29
CA ARG A 116 4.63 -10.74 -21.99
C ARG A 116 5.43 -11.11 -23.23
N MET A 117 4.79 -11.23 -24.40
CA MET A 117 5.50 -11.48 -25.65
C MET A 117 6.43 -10.32 -26.04
N ARG A 118 6.04 -9.08 -25.73
CA ARG A 118 6.86 -7.87 -25.97
C ARG A 118 7.71 -7.48 -24.76
N HIS A 119 7.26 -7.82 -23.56
CA HIS A 119 7.88 -7.47 -22.28
C HIS A 119 8.17 -8.74 -21.49
N TRP A 120 9.15 -9.52 -21.97
CA TRP A 120 9.54 -10.79 -21.35
C TRP A 120 9.95 -10.63 -19.89
N LYS A 121 10.56 -9.50 -19.52
CA LYS A 121 10.96 -9.16 -18.14
C LYS A 121 9.79 -8.98 -17.18
N ALA A 122 8.59 -8.67 -17.69
CA ALA A 122 7.39 -8.54 -16.85
C ALA A 122 6.76 -9.90 -16.49
N ARG A 123 7.32 -11.01 -16.99
CA ARG A 123 6.75 -12.33 -16.74
C ARG A 123 7.07 -12.78 -15.30
N LEU A 124 6.02 -12.93 -14.51
CA LEU A 124 6.12 -13.36 -13.12
C LEU A 124 6.59 -14.82 -12.99
N SER A 125 7.71 -15.01 -12.32
CA SER A 125 8.20 -16.28 -11.81
C SER A 125 7.38 -16.75 -10.60
N LYS A 126 7.53 -18.03 -10.23
CA LYS A 126 6.88 -18.58 -9.03
C LYS A 126 7.25 -17.82 -7.76
N LYS A 127 8.50 -17.38 -7.65
CA LYS A 127 9.00 -16.63 -6.48
C LYS A 127 8.38 -15.25 -6.39
N GLU A 128 8.29 -14.55 -7.52
CA GLU A 128 7.69 -13.20 -7.58
C GLU A 128 6.18 -13.24 -7.29
N LYS A 129 5.48 -14.27 -7.81
CA LYS A 129 4.08 -14.49 -7.44
C LYS A 129 3.92 -14.71 -5.94
N GLN A 130 4.77 -15.54 -5.34
CA GLN A 130 4.72 -15.82 -3.91
C GLN A 130 4.99 -14.57 -3.09
N ALA A 131 5.98 -13.75 -3.48
CA ALA A 131 6.26 -12.47 -2.80
C ALA A 131 5.04 -11.55 -2.76
N ILE A 132 4.27 -11.46 -3.86
CA ILE A 132 3.02 -10.69 -3.88
C ILE A 132 1.97 -11.30 -2.94
N LEU A 133 1.78 -12.63 -2.97
CA LEU A 133 0.79 -13.31 -2.14
C LEU A 133 1.12 -13.22 -0.64
N ASP A 134 2.39 -13.35 -0.28
CA ASP A 134 2.87 -13.20 1.10
C ASP A 134 2.58 -11.78 1.60
N TRP A 135 2.88 -10.77 0.78
CA TRP A 135 2.57 -9.38 1.10
C TRP A 135 1.06 -9.13 1.26
N ILE A 136 0.21 -9.68 0.39
CA ILE A 136 -1.25 -9.57 0.51
C ILE A 136 -1.74 -10.20 1.83
N SER A 137 -1.19 -11.35 2.21
CA SER A 137 -1.53 -12.01 3.47
C SER A 137 -1.17 -11.13 4.67
N ASP A 138 0.02 -10.53 4.68
CA ASP A 138 0.46 -9.60 5.71
C ASP A 138 -0.44 -8.36 5.81
N GLU A 139 -0.88 -7.83 4.66
CA GLU A 139 -1.75 -6.66 4.62
C GLU A 139 -3.15 -6.96 5.18
N ARG A 140 -3.72 -8.14 4.89
CA ARG A 140 -4.97 -8.58 5.52
C ARG A 140 -4.84 -8.71 7.04
N ILE A 141 -3.72 -9.25 7.53
CA ILE A 141 -3.47 -9.33 8.98
C ILE A 141 -3.50 -7.92 9.60
N LYS A 142 -2.88 -6.92 8.95
CA LYS A 142 -2.95 -5.53 9.42
C LYS A 142 -4.39 -5.01 9.46
N LEU A 143 -5.15 -5.21 8.39
CA LEU A 143 -6.54 -4.75 8.31
C LEU A 143 -7.41 -5.38 9.40
N THR A 144 -7.25 -6.68 9.65
CA THR A 144 -7.98 -7.38 10.72
C THR A 144 -7.56 -6.93 12.12
N ALA A 145 -6.26 -6.71 12.37
CA ALA A 145 -5.78 -6.19 13.64
C ALA A 145 -6.33 -4.79 13.93
N LEU A 146 -6.34 -3.92 12.91
CA LEU A 146 -6.90 -2.58 13.01
C LEU A 146 -8.41 -2.59 13.24
N ALA A 147 -9.13 -3.53 12.61
CA ALA A 147 -10.56 -3.71 12.85
C ALA A 147 -10.85 -4.20 14.28
N ALA A 148 -10.07 -5.16 14.78
CA ALA A 148 -10.19 -5.67 16.14
C ALA A 148 -9.86 -4.59 17.19
N GLU A 149 -8.84 -3.76 16.93
CA GLU A 149 -8.49 -2.63 17.79
C GLU A 149 -9.60 -1.57 17.79
N ALA A 150 -10.19 -1.27 16.63
CA ALA A 150 -11.33 -0.36 16.53
C ALA A 150 -12.57 -0.89 17.28
N GLU A 151 -12.86 -2.18 17.17
CA GLU A 151 -13.96 -2.84 17.91
C GLU A 151 -13.70 -2.81 19.42
N LEU A 152 -12.46 -3.05 19.86
CA LEU A 152 -12.07 -2.97 21.27
C LEU A 152 -12.25 -1.55 21.82
N LEU A 153 -11.85 -0.53 21.07
CA LEU A 153 -12.02 0.88 21.46
C LEU A 153 -13.51 1.26 21.54
N GLN A 154 -14.32 0.82 20.58
CA GLN A 154 -15.77 1.03 20.59
C GLN A 154 -16.44 0.32 21.77
N ARG A 155 -15.96 -0.86 22.15
CA ARG A 155 -16.46 -1.59 23.31
C ARG A 155 -16.00 -0.98 24.65
N ALA A 156 -14.80 -0.40 24.67
CA ALA A 156 -14.21 0.19 25.88
C ALA A 156 -14.83 1.56 26.23
N VAL A 157 -15.42 2.27 25.27
CA VAL A 157 -16.13 3.53 25.49
C VAL A 157 -17.64 3.29 25.48
N PRO A 158 -18.32 3.22 26.64
CA PRO A 158 -19.77 3.07 26.64
C PRO A 158 -20.43 4.28 25.98
N GLU A 159 -21.47 4.03 25.16
CA GLU A 159 -22.25 5.04 24.41
C GLU A 159 -22.57 6.35 25.18
N PRO A 160 -22.95 6.34 26.48
CA PRO A 160 -23.20 7.58 27.22
C PRO A 160 -21.96 8.48 27.37
N VAL A 161 -20.75 7.91 27.40
CA VAL A 161 -19.49 8.67 27.53
C VAL A 161 -19.10 9.32 26.20
N PHE A 162 -19.42 8.67 25.07
CA PHE A 162 -19.18 9.25 23.74
C PHE A 162 -20.09 10.47 23.49
N GLN A 163 -21.37 10.40 23.90
CA GLN A 163 -22.29 11.53 23.79
C GLN A 163 -21.87 12.70 24.69
N GLU A 164 -21.43 12.44 25.92
CA GLU A 164 -20.88 13.45 26.83
C GLU A 164 -19.60 14.10 26.26
N LEU A 165 -18.65 13.33 25.71
CA LEU A 165 -17.42 13.89 25.14
C LEU A 165 -17.68 14.73 23.87
N SER A 166 -18.66 14.30 23.05
CA SER A 166 -19.08 15.03 21.84
C SER A 166 -19.86 16.31 22.14
N SER A 167 -20.53 16.39 23.29
CA SER A 167 -21.27 17.58 23.74
C SER A 167 -20.38 18.57 24.50
N LEU A 168 -19.29 18.11 25.13
CA LEU A 168 -18.41 18.92 25.95
C LEU A 168 -17.29 19.64 25.19
N SER A 169 -16.96 19.26 23.94
CA SER A 169 -15.90 19.93 23.20
C SER A 169 -16.22 20.15 21.71
N PRO A 170 -16.33 21.42 21.26
CA PRO A 170 -16.47 21.76 19.84
C PRO A 170 -15.31 21.22 18.99
N ALA A 171 -14.12 21.12 19.58
CA ALA A 171 -12.90 20.66 18.93
C ALA A 171 -12.93 19.15 18.57
N LEU A 172 -13.57 18.30 19.40
CA LEU A 172 -13.67 16.87 19.12
C LEU A 172 -14.75 16.58 18.07
N LYS A 173 -15.83 17.38 18.06
CA LYS A 173 -16.89 17.30 17.04
C LYS A 173 -16.35 17.62 15.64
N ALA A 174 -15.49 18.63 15.52
CA ALA A 174 -14.81 18.97 14.27
C ALA A 174 -13.82 17.88 13.78
N ALA A 175 -13.32 17.02 14.67
CA ALA A 175 -12.38 15.94 14.34
C ALA A 175 -13.07 14.61 13.96
N LEU A 176 -14.36 14.46 14.29
CA LEU A 176 -15.16 13.25 14.06
C LEU A 176 -16.14 13.39 12.88
N GLU A 177 -16.31 14.58 12.32
CA GLU A 177 -17.04 14.77 11.07
C GLU A 177 -16.20 14.24 9.90
N PRO A 178 -16.77 13.40 9.00
CA PRO A 178 -16.04 12.86 7.86
C PRO A 178 -15.64 14.00 6.93
N THR A 179 -14.34 14.29 6.84
CA THR A 179 -13.83 15.29 5.90
C THR A 179 -13.84 14.69 4.49
N ASP A 180 -15.00 14.71 3.86
CA ASP A 180 -15.15 14.65 2.41
C ASP A 180 -14.73 16.01 1.81
N GLU A 181 -13.45 16.37 1.85
CA GLU A 181 -12.86 17.34 0.92
C GLU A 181 -11.32 17.23 0.86
N PRO A 182 -10.72 17.40 -0.34
CA PRO A 182 -9.35 17.00 -0.61
C PRO A 182 -8.35 17.99 -0.01
N ALA A 183 -7.52 17.51 0.91
CA ALA A 183 -6.39 18.26 1.44
C ALA A 183 -5.33 18.48 0.35
N GLY A 184 -5.46 19.59 -0.36
CA GLY A 184 -4.34 20.29 -0.98
C GLY A 184 -3.42 20.82 0.11
N ALA A 185 -2.41 20.04 0.46
CA ALA A 185 -1.28 20.51 1.26
C ALA A 185 -0.01 20.35 0.41
N SER A 186 0.40 21.45 -0.21
CA SER A 186 1.71 21.58 -0.86
C SER A 186 2.79 21.40 0.20
N VAL A 187 3.41 20.22 0.23
CA VAL A 187 4.65 20.00 0.96
C VAL A 187 5.80 20.29 0.00
N VAL A 188 6.51 21.37 0.30
CA VAL A 188 7.77 21.76 -0.34
C VAL A 188 8.81 20.68 -0.05
N LEU A 189 9.23 19.97 -1.09
CA LEU A 189 10.42 19.10 -1.06
C LEU A 189 11.68 19.97 -1.22
N PRO A 190 12.75 19.73 -0.45
CA PRO A 190 14.03 20.40 -0.66
C PRO A 190 14.67 19.95 -1.98
N GLU A 191 15.14 20.93 -2.76
CA GLU A 191 15.87 20.76 -4.00
C GLU A 191 17.25 20.10 -3.82
N LYS A 192 17.63 19.38 -4.88
CA LYS A 192 18.97 18.94 -5.35
C LYS A 192 19.53 17.61 -4.85
N GLU A 193 19.56 16.66 -5.78
CA GLU A 193 20.81 16.32 -6.49
C GLU A 193 20.51 15.97 -7.96
N GLU A 194 21.13 16.70 -8.89
CA GLU A 194 20.98 16.54 -10.34
C GLU A 194 21.72 15.29 -10.82
N THR A 195 20.97 14.22 -11.12
CA THR A 195 21.42 13.18 -12.05
C THR A 195 21.14 13.62 -13.49
N PRO A 196 22.03 13.36 -14.46
CA PRO A 196 21.96 13.96 -15.79
C PRO A 196 20.67 13.60 -16.52
N ALA A 197 20.04 14.63 -17.08
CA ALA A 197 18.75 14.61 -17.74
C ALA A 197 18.64 13.51 -18.81
N VAL A 198 17.86 12.47 -18.51
CA VAL A 198 17.12 11.75 -19.55
C VAL A 198 15.92 12.63 -19.86
N VAL A 199 15.86 13.12 -21.09
CA VAL A 199 14.78 13.99 -21.58
C VAL A 199 13.44 13.29 -21.33
N GLU A 200 12.70 13.73 -20.31
CA GLU A 200 11.41 13.17 -19.94
C GLU A 200 10.36 13.72 -20.91
N GLU A 201 10.15 13.01 -22.02
CA GLU A 201 9.10 13.36 -22.97
C GLU A 201 7.71 13.06 -22.38
N PRO A 202 6.72 13.95 -22.56
CA PRO A 202 5.40 13.81 -21.95
C PRO A 202 4.69 12.52 -22.40
N ASN A 203 4.22 11.71 -21.44
CA ASN A 203 3.43 10.51 -21.71
C ASN A 203 2.12 10.91 -22.45
N PRO A 204 1.93 10.49 -23.72
CA PRO A 204 0.77 10.84 -24.55
C PRO A 204 -0.53 10.15 -24.09
N PHE A 205 -0.46 9.25 -23.11
CA PHE A 205 -1.60 8.58 -22.50
C PHE A 205 -2.00 9.18 -21.15
N ARG A 206 -1.22 10.13 -20.61
CA ARG A 206 -1.56 10.86 -19.38
C ARG A 206 -2.78 11.73 -19.64
N THR A 207 -3.87 11.48 -18.93
CA THR A 207 -5.01 12.41 -18.91
C THR A 207 -4.58 13.67 -18.16
N LYS A 208 -4.65 14.84 -18.79
CA LYS A 208 -4.52 16.11 -18.06
C LYS A 208 -5.65 16.17 -17.03
N LYS A 209 -5.32 16.03 -15.75
CA LYS A 209 -6.21 16.47 -14.66
C LYS A 209 -6.17 18.00 -14.75
N PHE A 210 -7.29 18.61 -15.15
CA PHE A 210 -7.51 20.05 -15.03
C PHE A 210 -7.91 20.37 -13.60
#